data_AF-A0A431W0N1-F1
#
_entry.id   AF-A0A431W0N1-F1
#
_cell.length_a   1.000
_cell.length_b   1.000
_cell.length_c   1.000
_cell.angle_alpha   90.00
_cell.angle_beta   90.00
_cell.angle_gamma   90.00
#
_symmetry.space_group_name_H-M   'P 1'
#
loop_
_entity.id
_entity.type
_entity.pdbx_description
1 polymer ?
#
loop_
_entity_poly.entity_id
_entity_poly.type
_entity_poly.pdbx_seq_one_letter_code
_entity_poly.pdbx_strand_id
1 'polypeptide(L)'
;MNLLQALSRLPELTAPLGGVYDSVPKAPPVGPYAIVSDISDVVTRAGFDYQDRQSTVLVTIYGAEGGSLGSLRPLWRSVRELGSVITSHPGLPPIAGCMLSATLPPTHDPVTRRPYAGVRFLIPYRSNT
;
A
#
# COMPACT_ATOMS: atom_id res chain seq x y z
N MET A 1 5.72 9.59 11.44
CA MET A 1 5.53 8.18 11.04
C MET A 1 5.35 8.16 9.53
N ASN A 2 6.24 7.53 8.76
CA ASN A 2 6.16 7.44 7.28
C ASN A 2 5.14 6.47 6.73
N LEU A 3 4.80 6.61 5.45
CA LEU A 3 3.88 5.68 4.81
C LEU A 3 4.44 4.27 4.87
N LEU A 4 5.74 4.07 4.63
CA LEU A 4 6.43 2.81 4.86
C LEU A 4 6.42 2.35 6.34
N GLN A 5 6.22 3.23 7.31
CA GLN A 5 6.24 3.02 8.77
C GLN A 5 4.81 2.83 9.29
N ALA A 6 3.81 3.45 8.65
CA ALA A 6 2.39 3.22 8.84
C ALA A 6 1.99 1.91 8.15
N LEU A 7 2.63 1.59 7.02
CA LEU A 7 2.56 0.30 6.36
C LEU A 7 3.45 -0.74 7.06
N SER A 8 4.55 -0.38 7.72
CA SER A 8 5.24 -1.32 8.62
C SER A 8 4.46 -1.62 9.90
N ARG A 9 3.38 -0.86 10.17
CA ARG A 9 2.36 -1.13 11.19
C ARG A 9 1.20 -1.99 10.64
N LEU A 10 1.17 -2.32 9.34
CA LEU A 10 0.25 -3.34 8.79
C LEU A 10 0.21 -4.63 9.61
N PRO A 11 1.36 -5.21 10.03
CA PRO A 11 1.38 -6.42 10.84
C PRO A 11 0.73 -6.23 12.23
N GLU A 12 0.60 -4.99 12.72
CA GLU A 12 -0.09 -4.67 13.98
C GLU A 12 -1.61 -4.51 13.77
N LEU A 13 -2.05 -4.20 12.54
CA LEU A 13 -3.46 -3.95 12.20
C LEU A 13 -4.16 -5.16 11.56
N THR A 14 -3.41 -6.23 11.26
CA THR A 14 -3.91 -7.45 10.61
C THR A 14 -3.16 -8.70 11.04
N ALA A 15 -3.78 -9.87 10.83
CA ALA A 15 -3.13 -11.19 10.99
C ALA A 15 -1.68 -11.18 10.47
N PRO A 16 -0.74 -11.87 11.15
CA PRO A 16 0.69 -11.59 11.02
C PRO A 16 1.17 -11.75 9.58
N LEU A 17 1.46 -10.63 8.94
CA LEU A 17 2.29 -10.58 7.74
C LEU A 17 3.70 -11.03 8.13
N GLY A 18 4.28 -11.92 7.32
CA GLY A 18 5.67 -12.34 7.42
C GLY A 18 6.67 -11.27 7.00
N GLY A 19 6.20 -10.16 6.39
CA GLY A 19 7.03 -9.01 6.03
C GLY A 19 6.33 -8.01 5.11
N VAL A 20 6.92 -6.81 5.01
CA VAL A 20 6.55 -5.75 4.08
C VAL A 20 7.80 -5.36 3.29
N TYR A 21 7.70 -5.31 1.97
CA TYR A 21 8.81 -5.11 1.04
C TYR A 21 8.51 -3.96 0.07
N ASP A 22 9.55 -3.36 -0.50
CA ASP A 22 9.46 -2.33 -1.55
C ASP A 22 9.35 -2.92 -2.97
N SER A 23 9.73 -4.20 -3.10
CA SER A 23 9.82 -4.94 -4.35
C SER A 23 9.58 -6.43 -4.11
N VAL A 24 9.44 -7.23 -5.17
CA VAL A 24 9.30 -8.68 -5.05
C VAL A 24 10.60 -9.25 -4.46
N PRO A 25 10.57 -9.86 -3.26
CA PRO A 25 11.77 -10.41 -2.66
C PRO A 25 12.30 -11.59 -3.47
N LYS A 26 13.63 -11.68 -3.62
CA LYS A 26 14.30 -12.79 -4.32
C LYS A 26 13.97 -14.16 -3.72
N ALA A 27 13.79 -14.20 -2.40
CA ALA A 27 13.31 -15.37 -1.66
C ALA A 27 11.99 -14.99 -0.98
N PRO A 28 10.83 -15.32 -1.57
CA PRO A 28 9.54 -15.00 -0.99
C PRO A 28 9.36 -15.68 0.38
N PRO A 29 8.78 -14.98 1.37
CA PRO A 29 8.43 -15.60 2.65
C PRO A 29 7.50 -16.80 2.48
N VAL A 30 7.61 -17.77 3.40
CA VAL A 30 6.69 -18.91 3.47
C VAL A 30 5.26 -18.43 3.74
N GLY A 31 5.11 -17.45 4.64
CA GLY A 31 3.84 -16.85 5.03
C GLY A 31 3.34 -15.75 4.08
N PRO A 32 2.20 -15.12 4.42
CA PRO A 32 1.70 -13.95 3.69
C PRO A 32 2.67 -12.78 3.81
N TYR A 33 2.77 -11.94 2.78
CA TYR A 33 3.63 -10.75 2.78
C TYR A 33 3.01 -9.64 1.94
N ALA A 34 3.47 -8.40 2.12
CA ALA A 34 3.03 -7.26 1.32
C ALA A 34 4.21 -6.64 0.57
N ILE A 35 3.91 -6.09 -0.61
CA ILE A 35 4.80 -5.24 -1.40
C ILE A 35 4.14 -3.86 -1.49
N VAL A 36 4.91 -2.82 -1.22
CA VAL A 36 4.49 -1.42 -1.34
C VAL A 36 5.31 -0.80 -2.45
N SER A 37 4.63 -0.27 -3.47
CA SER A 37 5.29 0.34 -4.63
C SER A 37 4.73 1.73 -4.89
N ASP A 38 5.63 2.69 -5.08
CA ASP A 38 5.27 4.00 -5.58
C ASP A 38 5.06 3.90 -7.10
N ILE A 39 3.85 4.22 -7.55
CA ILE A 39 3.45 4.08 -8.95
C ILE A 39 3.72 5.38 -9.71
N SER A 40 3.37 6.51 -9.10
CA SER A 40 3.56 7.82 -9.71
C SER A 40 3.51 8.92 -8.66
N ASP A 41 4.07 10.06 -9.02
CA ASP A 41 3.94 11.30 -8.28
C ASP A 41 3.75 12.43 -9.29
N VAL A 42 2.60 13.08 -9.23
CA VAL A 42 2.18 14.06 -10.24
C VAL A 42 1.81 15.37 -9.59
N VAL A 43 2.17 16.47 -10.25
CA VAL A 43 1.69 17.81 -9.90
C VAL A 43 0.23 17.92 -10.36
N THR A 44 -0.68 18.18 -9.42
CA THR A 44 -2.10 18.38 -9.70
C THR A 44 -2.44 19.86 -9.82
N ARG A 45 -1.69 20.73 -9.14
CA ARG A 45 -1.80 22.20 -9.24
C ARG A 45 -0.47 22.85 -8.90
N ALA A 46 -0.13 23.93 -9.61
CA ALA A 46 1.03 24.77 -9.28
C ALA A 46 0.59 26.19 -8.94
N GLY A 47 1.20 26.75 -7.89
CA GLY A 47 1.13 28.15 -7.50
C GLY A 47 2.51 28.82 -7.59
N PHE A 48 2.62 30.04 -7.08
CA PHE A 48 3.86 30.82 -7.14
C PHE A 48 4.99 30.23 -6.27
N ASP A 49 4.64 29.72 -5.08
CA ASP A 49 5.55 29.19 -4.06
C ASP A 49 5.17 27.77 -3.58
N TYR A 50 4.19 27.14 -4.23
CA TYR A 50 3.73 25.79 -3.89
C TYR A 50 3.33 24.96 -5.10
N GLN A 51 3.36 23.64 -4.91
CA GLN A 51 2.76 22.64 -5.79
C GLN A 51 1.85 21.73 -4.97
N ASP A 52 0.58 21.63 -5.35
CA ASP A 52 -0.23 20.50 -4.91
C ASP A 52 0.14 19.29 -5.78
N ARG A 53 0.43 18.18 -5.13
CA ARG A 53 0.91 16.94 -5.72
C ARG A 53 0.06 15.78 -5.23
N GLN A 54 0.10 14.70 -6.00
CA GLN A 54 -0.57 13.46 -5.64
C GLN A 54 0.39 12.29 -5.87
N SER A 55 0.76 11.63 -4.78
CA SER A 55 1.48 10.35 -4.85
C SER A 55 0.47 9.21 -4.98
N THR A 56 0.75 8.28 -5.88
CA THR A 56 -0.02 7.06 -6.07
C THR A 56 0.79 5.88 -5.56
N VAL A 57 0.26 5.17 -4.57
CA VAL A 57 0.92 4.02 -3.95
C VAL A 57 0.08 2.77 -4.15
N LEU A 58 0.74 1.67 -4.51
CA LEU A 58 0.12 0.37 -4.63
C LEU A 58 0.62 -0.54 -3.50
N VAL A 59 -0.31 -1.06 -2.72
CA VAL A 59 -0.04 -2.15 -1.77
C VAL A 59 -0.54 -3.44 -2.39
N THR A 60 0.38 -4.32 -2.75
CA THR A 60 0.10 -5.67 -3.23
C THR A 60 0.31 -6.65 -2.08
N ILE A 61 -0.66 -7.51 -1.82
CA ILE A 61 -0.63 -8.47 -0.73
C ILE A 61 -0.59 -9.86 -1.34
N TYR A 62 0.36 -10.68 -0.91
CA TYR A 62 0.48 -12.07 -1.27
C TYR A 62 0.13 -12.95 -0.08
N GLY A 63 -0.64 -14.00 -0.31
CA GLY A 63 -0.85 -15.05 0.67
C GLY A 63 0.33 -16.03 0.76
N ALA A 64 0.19 -16.99 1.66
CA ALA A 64 1.09 -18.13 1.74
C ALA A 64 1.04 -18.99 0.48
N GLU A 65 2.11 -19.73 0.21
CA GLU A 65 2.16 -20.70 -0.89
C GLU A 65 1.09 -21.77 -0.73
N GLY A 66 0.35 -22.06 -1.81
CA GLY A 66 -0.79 -23.00 -1.75
C GLY A 66 -1.97 -22.50 -0.92
N GLY A 67 -1.94 -21.25 -0.44
CA GLY A 67 -3.02 -20.64 0.33
C GLY A 67 -4.30 -20.44 -0.48
N SER A 68 -5.44 -20.44 0.21
CA SER A 68 -6.74 -20.17 -0.41
C SER A 68 -7.00 -18.66 -0.54
N LEU A 69 -7.85 -18.27 -1.49
CA LEU A 69 -8.32 -16.88 -1.59
C LEU A 69 -9.02 -16.40 -0.31
N GLY A 70 -9.66 -17.33 0.41
CA GLY A 70 -10.39 -17.04 1.65
C GLY A 70 -9.48 -16.52 2.77
N SER A 71 -8.23 -17.01 2.86
CA SER A 71 -7.29 -16.56 3.90
C SER A 71 -6.76 -15.15 3.64
N LEU A 72 -6.76 -14.70 2.38
CA LEU A 72 -6.28 -13.36 2.00
C LEU A 72 -7.34 -12.27 2.18
N ARG A 73 -8.64 -12.63 2.20
CA ARG A 73 -9.75 -11.66 2.27
C ARG A 73 -9.72 -10.76 3.52
N PRO A 74 -9.48 -11.27 4.75
CA PRO A 74 -9.43 -10.41 5.93
C PRO A 74 -8.30 -9.39 5.85
N LEU A 75 -7.12 -9.84 5.40
CA LEU A 75 -5.94 -9.00 5.22
C LEU A 75 -6.20 -7.90 4.18
N TRP A 76 -6.76 -8.26 3.02
CA TRP A 76 -7.14 -7.28 1.99
C TRP A 76 -8.15 -6.24 2.50
N ARG A 77 -9.15 -6.65 3.28
CA ARG A 77 -10.13 -5.71 3.86
C ARG A 77 -9.47 -4.71 4.78
N SER A 78 -8.66 -5.17 5.72
CA SER A 78 -7.99 -4.28 6.65
C SER A 78 -6.98 -3.36 5.99
N VAL A 79 -6.30 -3.81 4.92
CA VAL A 79 -5.44 -2.90 4.13
C VAL A 79 -6.28 -1.78 3.54
N ARG A 80 -7.48 -2.06 3.00
CA ARG A 80 -8.37 -1.00 2.47
C ARG A 80 -8.74 0.04 3.52
N GLU A 81 -8.90 -0.38 4.78
CA GLU A 81 -9.22 0.54 5.89
C GLU A 81 -8.03 1.46 6.26
N LEU A 82 -6.79 1.13 5.87
CA LEU A 82 -5.62 1.98 6.15
C LEU A 82 -5.70 3.37 5.56
N GLY A 83 -6.46 3.56 4.47
CA GLY A 83 -6.67 4.89 3.90
C GLY A 83 -7.21 5.88 4.93
N SER A 84 -8.03 5.42 5.88
CA SER A 84 -8.55 6.25 6.98
C SER A 84 -7.55 6.55 8.09
N VAL A 85 -6.48 5.75 8.20
CA VAL A 85 -5.45 5.84 9.25
C VAL A 85 -4.21 6.61 8.78
N ILE A 86 -3.93 6.59 7.47
CA ILE A 86 -2.79 7.30 6.87
C ILE A 86 -3.12 8.79 6.81
N THR A 87 -2.63 9.52 7.81
CA THR A 87 -2.81 10.98 7.94
C THR A 87 -1.50 11.77 7.78
N SER A 88 -0.33 11.11 7.63
CA SER A 88 0.98 11.77 7.51
C SER A 88 2.05 10.93 6.76
N HIS A 89 3.01 11.61 6.12
CA HIS A 89 4.17 11.05 5.39
C HIS A 89 5.39 11.98 5.58
N PRO A 90 6.49 11.53 6.18
CA PRO A 90 7.79 12.19 6.29
C PRO A 90 8.38 12.52 4.94
N GLY A 91 8.95 13.71 4.85
CA GLY A 91 9.40 14.30 3.60
C GLY A 91 8.28 15.02 2.84
N LEU A 92 7.01 14.85 3.23
CA LEU A 92 5.88 15.57 2.65
C LEU A 92 5.27 16.52 3.70
N PRO A 93 4.96 17.78 3.33
CA PRO A 93 4.16 18.71 4.15
C PRO A 93 2.75 18.13 4.45
N PRO A 94 1.91 18.79 5.27
CA PRO A 94 0.68 18.19 5.78
C PRO A 94 -0.20 17.65 4.65
N ILE A 95 -0.49 16.34 4.75
CA ILE A 95 -1.28 15.56 3.80
C ILE A 95 -2.75 15.97 3.94
N ALA A 96 -3.42 16.22 2.81
CA ALA A 96 -4.84 16.58 2.81
C ALA A 96 -5.78 15.38 3.07
N GLY A 97 -5.24 14.16 2.99
CA GLY A 97 -5.89 12.89 3.31
C GLY A 97 -5.22 11.73 2.55
N CYS A 98 -5.65 10.51 2.80
CA CYS A 98 -5.32 9.34 1.98
C CYS A 98 -6.62 8.77 1.43
N MET A 99 -6.71 8.61 0.11
CA MET A 99 -7.93 8.13 -0.55
C MET A 99 -7.70 6.73 -1.11
N LEU A 100 -8.67 5.85 -0.88
CA LEU A 100 -8.74 4.57 -1.55
C LEU A 100 -9.09 4.79 -3.04
N SER A 101 -8.34 4.15 -3.93
CA SER A 101 -8.58 4.16 -5.37
C SER A 101 -8.87 2.75 -5.87
N ALA A 102 -8.43 2.39 -7.08
CA ALA A 102 -8.63 1.07 -7.66
C ALA A 102 -8.11 -0.04 -6.73
N THR A 103 -8.93 -1.06 -6.51
CA THR A 103 -8.56 -2.25 -5.75
C THR A 103 -8.70 -3.49 -6.60
N LEU A 104 -7.77 -4.41 -6.45
CA LEU A 104 -7.86 -5.77 -6.96
C LEU A 104 -8.26 -6.68 -5.78
N PRO A 105 -9.45 -7.31 -5.79
CA PRO A 105 -9.81 -8.27 -4.76
C PRO A 105 -8.87 -9.49 -4.80
N PRO A 106 -8.86 -10.37 -3.78
CA PRO A 106 -8.08 -11.59 -3.82
C PRO A 106 -8.36 -12.42 -5.08
N THR A 107 -7.31 -12.63 -5.89
CA THR A 107 -7.31 -13.48 -7.08
C THR A 107 -6.11 -14.44 -7.04
N HIS A 108 -6.06 -15.44 -7.91
CA HIS A 108 -4.91 -16.34 -7.99
C HIS A 108 -3.84 -15.76 -8.90
N ASP A 109 -2.59 -15.76 -8.44
CA ASP A 109 -1.43 -15.46 -9.27
C ASP A 109 -1.00 -16.72 -10.04
N PRO A 110 -1.08 -16.73 -11.38
CA PRO A 110 -0.70 -17.89 -12.18
C PRO A 110 0.82 -18.18 -12.14
N VAL A 111 1.66 -17.19 -11.79
CA VAL A 111 3.11 -17.33 -11.78
C VAL A 111 3.59 -17.87 -10.43
N THR A 112 3.19 -17.25 -9.33
CA THR A 112 3.68 -17.61 -8.00
C THR A 112 2.86 -18.71 -7.31
N ARG A 113 1.72 -19.12 -7.91
CA ARG A 113 0.73 -20.05 -7.32
C ARG A 113 0.20 -19.59 -5.96
N ARG A 114 0.34 -18.29 -5.65
CA ARG A 114 -0.15 -17.67 -4.42
C ARG A 114 -1.43 -16.89 -4.71
N PRO A 115 -2.36 -16.80 -3.76
CA PRO A 115 -3.40 -15.81 -3.86
C PRO A 115 -2.75 -14.42 -3.67
N TYR A 116 -3.20 -13.43 -4.45
CA TYR A 116 -2.74 -12.04 -4.30
C TYR A 116 -3.90 -11.05 -4.43
N ALA A 117 -3.74 -9.87 -3.85
CA ALA A 117 -4.70 -8.79 -3.87
C ALA A 117 -3.96 -7.45 -3.98
N GLY A 118 -4.65 -6.40 -4.42
CA GLY A 118 -4.06 -5.08 -4.62
C GLY A 118 -4.96 -3.98 -4.06
N VAL A 119 -4.34 -2.99 -3.43
CA VAL A 119 -5.01 -1.80 -2.92
C VAL A 119 -4.21 -0.57 -3.32
N ARG A 120 -4.81 0.31 -4.12
CA ARG A 120 -4.18 1.57 -4.52
C ARG A 120 -4.64 2.71 -3.62
N PHE A 121 -3.71 3.52 -3.18
CA PHE A 121 -3.92 4.74 -2.42
C PHE A 121 -3.49 5.95 -3.23
N LEU A 122 -4.25 7.04 -3.10
CA LEU A 122 -3.90 8.37 -3.61
C LEU A 122 -3.66 9.27 -2.41
N ILE A 123 -2.48 9.86 -2.37
CA ILE A 123 -2.00 10.67 -1.26
C ILE A 123 -1.77 12.09 -1.77
N PRO A 124 -2.78 12.97 -1.69
CA PRO A 124 -2.61 14.40 -1.95
C PRO A 124 -1.73 15.06 -0.89
N TYR A 125 -0.73 15.80 -1.33
CA TYR A 125 0.15 16.58 -0.46
C TYR A 125 0.54 17.89 -1.15
N ARG A 126 0.97 18.88 -0.38
CA ARG A 126 1.53 20.13 -0.93
C ARG A 126 3.04 20.10 -0.76
N SER A 127 3.82 20.45 -1.77
CA SER A 127 5.26 20.72 -1.64
C SER A 127 5.55 22.19 -1.95
N ASN A 128 6.62 22.74 -1.39
CA ASN A 128 7.12 24.04 -1.83
C ASN A 128 7.86 23.87 -3.18
N THR A 129 7.85 24.91 -4.01
CA THR A 129 8.60 24.96 -5.27
C THR A 129 10.10 25.05 -5.05
#